data_AF-A0A349VU67-F1
#
_entry.id   AF-A0A349VU67-F1
#
_cell.length_a   1.000
_cell.length_b   1.000
_cell.length_c   1.000
_cell.angle_alpha   90.00
_cell.angle_beta   90.00
_cell.angle_gamma   90.00
#
_symmetry.space_group_name_H-M   'P 1'
#
loop_
_entity.id
_entity.type
_entity.pdbx_description
1 polymer ?
#
loop_
_entity_poly.entity_id
_entity_poly.type
_entity_poly.pdbx_seq_one_letter_code
_entity_poly.pdbx_strand_id
1 'polypeptide(L)'
;MLPAQQLADWRKDVAQLQIAKPIDPKHLAMNANPADFNARQESGKAPASEKLKNLEQRLDSLQSDWHSNLNSLLDDPFINLSLLKPEQAQLLRDFIQNGQLPEPLDTNFIQAVNQVLAGLEELRINSADFINALGKGLPQSRDEVAERFNRLLDKLCQGKDINKVRIVID
;
A
#
# COMPACT_ATOMS: atom_id res chain seq x y z
N MET A 1 -4.56 -2.37 4.89
CA MET A 1 -4.50 -2.43 3.41
C MET A 1 -5.92 -2.49 2.90
N LEU A 2 -6.28 -1.77 1.82
CA LEU A 2 -7.64 -1.74 1.25
C LEU A 2 -8.23 -3.15 1.35
N PRO A 3 -9.44 -3.35 1.90
CA PRO A 3 -10.01 -4.68 1.97
C PRO A 3 -10.19 -5.15 0.52
N ALA A 4 -9.22 -5.91 0.01
CA ALA A 4 -9.13 -6.25 -1.41
C ALA A 4 -10.42 -6.93 -1.87
N GLN A 5 -11.05 -7.65 -0.95
CA GLN A 5 -12.38 -8.22 -1.11
C GLN A 5 -13.47 -7.16 -1.30
N GLN A 6 -13.55 -6.11 -0.48
CA GLN A 6 -14.59 -5.08 -0.60
C GLN A 6 -14.46 -4.30 -1.92
N LEU A 7 -13.24 -4.00 -2.36
CA LEU A 7 -13.02 -3.37 -3.66
C LEU A 7 -13.36 -4.32 -4.82
N ALA A 8 -13.02 -5.61 -4.69
CA ALA A 8 -13.40 -6.62 -5.69
C ALA A 8 -14.92 -6.77 -5.79
N ASP A 9 -15.63 -6.80 -4.66
CA ASP A 9 -17.08 -6.85 -4.60
C ASP A 9 -17.69 -5.58 -5.22
N TRP A 10 -17.17 -4.40 -4.89
CA TRP A 10 -17.60 -3.15 -5.51
C TRP A 10 -17.41 -3.16 -7.04
N ARG A 11 -16.26 -3.64 -7.54
CA ARG A 11 -16.00 -3.78 -8.99
C ARG A 11 -16.97 -4.75 -9.64
N LYS A 12 -17.33 -5.84 -8.96
CA LYS A 12 -18.31 -6.81 -9.43
C LYS A 12 -19.70 -6.18 -9.53
N ASP A 13 -20.10 -5.39 -8.54
CA ASP A 13 -21.39 -4.70 -8.54
C ASP A 13 -21.48 -3.67 -9.68
N VAL A 14 -20.40 -2.93 -9.93
CA VAL A 14 -20.29 -2.00 -11.08
C VAL A 14 -20.40 -2.75 -12.42
N ALA A 15 -19.74 -3.91 -12.55
CA ALA A 15 -19.77 -4.70 -13.78
C ALA A 15 -21.16 -5.29 -14.11
N GLN A 16 -22.05 -5.37 -13.11
CA GLN A 16 -23.43 -5.83 -13.31
C GLN A 16 -24.38 -4.72 -13.76
N LEU A 17 -23.93 -3.46 -13.79
CA LEU A 17 -24.75 -2.36 -14.28
C LEU A 17 -25.03 -2.53 -15.77
N GLN A 18 -26.32 -2.53 -16.11
CA GLN A 18 -26.75 -2.61 -17.50
C GLN A 18 -26.68 -1.23 -18.14
N ILE A 19 -25.84 -1.10 -19.16
CA ILE A 19 -25.75 0.12 -19.96
C ILE A 19 -26.91 0.09 -20.97
N ALA A 20 -27.69 1.16 -21.01
CA ALA A 20 -28.72 1.31 -22.02
C ALA A 20 -28.08 1.32 -23.42
N LYS A 21 -28.54 0.42 -24.31
CA LYS A 21 -28.09 0.44 -25.70
C LYS A 21 -28.61 1.73 -26.35
N PRO A 22 -27.81 2.42 -27.18
CA PRO A 22 -28.29 3.54 -27.95
C PRO A 22 -29.44 3.07 -28.86
N ILE A 23 -30.56 3.79 -28.80
CA ILE A 23 -31.76 3.47 -29.57
C ILE A 23 -31.68 4.17 -30.92
N ASP A 24 -31.69 3.41 -32.02
CA ASP A 24 -31.80 3.96 -33.36
C ASP A 24 -33.22 4.54 -33.58
N PRO A 25 -33.36 5.81 -33.99
CA PRO A 25 -34.65 6.42 -34.31
C PRO A 25 -35.50 5.61 -35.30
N LYS A 26 -34.88 4.94 -36.27
CA LYS A 26 -35.57 4.09 -37.24
C LYS A 26 -36.13 2.81 -36.59
N HIS A 27 -35.40 2.23 -35.64
CA HIS A 27 -35.89 1.10 -34.85
C HIS A 27 -37.03 1.50 -33.91
N LEU A 28 -36.97 2.70 -33.32
CA LEU A 28 -38.05 3.22 -32.47
C LEU A 28 -39.36 3.44 -33.26
N ALA A 29 -39.26 3.80 -34.54
CA ALA A 29 -40.42 3.92 -35.42
C ALA A 29 -41.04 2.56 -35.82
N MET A 30 -40.24 1.47 -35.81
CA MET A 30 -40.67 0.13 -36.24
C MET A 30 -41.07 -0.79 -35.08
N ASN A 31 -40.58 -0.54 -33.86
CA ASN A 31 -40.86 -1.34 -32.67
C ASN A 31 -41.19 -0.42 -31.48
N ALA A 32 -42.34 -0.64 -30.85
CA ALA A 32 -42.79 0.11 -29.68
C ALA A 32 -41.95 -0.16 -28.41
N ASN A 33 -41.13 -1.22 -28.38
CA ASN A 33 -40.19 -1.51 -27.29
C ASN A 33 -38.78 -1.85 -27.84
N PRO A 34 -38.01 -0.85 -28.30
CA PRO A 34 -36.72 -1.06 -28.97
C PRO A 34 -35.55 -1.30 -28.00
N ALA A 35 -35.79 -1.24 -26.68
CA ALA A 35 -34.76 -1.36 -25.65
C ALA A 35 -34.78 -2.71 -24.91
N ASP A 36 -35.60 -3.67 -25.35
CA ASP A 36 -35.88 -4.93 -24.63
C ASP A 36 -36.26 -4.70 -23.15
N PHE A 37 -36.86 -3.55 -22.85
CA PHE A 37 -37.17 -3.12 -21.49
C PHE A 37 -38.45 -3.82 -21.02
N ASN A 38 -38.36 -4.58 -19.92
CA ASN A 38 -39.51 -5.28 -19.35
C ASN A 38 -39.97 -4.59 -18.06
N ALA A 39 -40.98 -3.73 -18.17
CA ALA A 39 -41.51 -2.94 -17.05
C ALA A 39 -41.89 -3.79 -15.81
N ARG A 40 -42.37 -5.03 -15.98
CA ARG A 40 -42.71 -5.93 -14.86
C ARG A 40 -41.48 -6.45 -14.11
N GLN A 41 -40.36 -6.63 -14.81
CA GLN A 41 -39.09 -7.04 -14.20
C GLN A 41 -38.34 -5.84 -13.58
N GLU A 42 -38.63 -4.63 -14.04
CA GLU A 42 -37.98 -3.39 -13.61
C GLU A 42 -38.71 -2.68 -12.48
N SER A 43 -40.03 -2.87 -12.34
CA SER A 43 -40.88 -2.18 -11.37
C SER A 43 -40.52 -2.39 -9.89
N GLY A 44 -39.71 -3.40 -9.57
CA GLY A 44 -39.18 -3.65 -8.22
C GLY A 44 -37.72 -3.27 -8.01
N LYS A 45 -37.04 -2.75 -9.04
CA LYS A 45 -35.62 -2.39 -8.97
C LYS A 45 -35.47 -0.91 -8.62
N ALA A 46 -34.47 -0.59 -7.79
CA ALA A 46 -34.10 0.79 -7.52
C ALA A 46 -33.71 1.50 -8.84
N PRO A 47 -34.03 2.80 -8.98
CA PRO A 47 -33.59 3.63 -10.10
C PRO A 47 -32.07 3.53 -10.32
N ALA A 48 -31.64 3.61 -11.57
CA ALA A 48 -30.22 3.56 -11.92
C ALA A 48 -29.42 4.69 -11.24
N SER A 49 -29.99 5.88 -11.11
CA SER A 49 -29.39 7.02 -10.41
C SER A 49 -29.13 6.72 -8.93
N GLU A 50 -30.07 6.09 -8.23
CA GLU A 50 -29.88 5.69 -6.83
C GLU A 50 -28.81 4.61 -6.69
N LYS A 51 -28.80 3.61 -7.60
CA LYS A 51 -27.76 2.58 -7.62
C LYS A 51 -26.36 3.17 -7.82
N LEU A 52 -26.21 4.10 -8.77
CA LEU A 52 -24.95 4.79 -9.03
C LEU A 52 -24.51 5.62 -7.82
N LYS A 53 -25.42 6.38 -7.23
CA LYS A 53 -25.14 7.17 -6.01
C LYS A 53 -24.69 6.28 -4.86
N ASN A 54 -25.33 5.13 -4.65
CA ASN A 54 -24.93 4.18 -3.61
C ASN A 54 -23.53 3.59 -3.89
N LEU A 55 -23.21 3.30 -5.14
CA LEU A 55 -21.88 2.82 -5.53
C LEU A 55 -20.80 3.89 -5.32
N GLU A 56 -21.08 5.14 -5.68
CA GLU A 56 -20.19 6.28 -5.45
C GLU A 56 -19.93 6.49 -3.95
N GLN A 57 -21.00 6.59 -3.15
CA GLN A 57 -20.89 6.73 -1.70
C GLN A 57 -20.11 5.58 -1.05
N ARG A 58 -20.32 4.35 -1.52
CA ARG A 58 -19.58 3.18 -1.03
C ARG A 58 -18.11 3.26 -1.41
N LEU A 59 -17.76 3.75 -2.61
CA LEU A 59 -16.38 3.94 -3.01
C LEU A 59 -15.69 5.01 -2.14
N ASP A 60 -16.37 6.14 -1.89
CA ASP A 60 -15.88 7.22 -1.04
C ASP A 60 -15.63 6.72 0.39
N SER A 61 -16.57 5.95 0.95
CA SER A 61 -16.41 5.30 2.26
C SER A 61 -15.22 4.35 2.26
N LEU A 62 -15.07 3.50 1.24
CA LEU A 62 -13.93 2.57 1.14
C LEU A 62 -12.59 3.30 1.11
N GLN A 63 -12.52 4.41 0.37
CA GLN A 63 -11.32 5.24 0.29
C GLN A 63 -11.03 5.91 1.63
N SER A 64 -12.04 6.54 2.24
CA SER A 64 -11.92 7.22 3.53
C SER A 64 -11.50 6.26 4.65
N ASP A 65 -12.15 5.10 4.74
CA ASP A 65 -11.85 4.08 5.74
C ASP A 65 -10.44 3.52 5.55
N TRP A 66 -10.03 3.25 4.31
CA TRP A 66 -8.68 2.80 4.03
C TRP A 66 -7.64 3.84 4.43
N HIS A 67 -7.89 5.11 4.09
CA HIS A 67 -6.99 6.21 4.41
C HIS A 67 -6.85 6.39 5.92
N SER A 68 -7.97 6.42 6.65
CA SER A 68 -8.00 6.50 8.11
C SER A 68 -7.26 5.33 8.75
N ASN A 69 -7.48 4.11 8.26
CA ASN A 69 -6.79 2.92 8.76
C ASN A 69 -5.29 2.97 8.46
N LEU A 70 -4.88 3.44 7.28
CA LEU A 70 -3.45 3.59 6.95
C LEU A 70 -2.80 4.62 7.87
N ASN A 71 -3.46 5.76 8.11
CA ASN A 71 -2.96 6.79 9.00
C ASN A 71 -2.82 6.27 10.43
N SER A 72 -3.86 5.62 10.95
CA SER A 72 -3.84 5.03 12.29
C SER A 72 -2.78 3.94 12.45
N LEU A 73 -2.51 3.17 11.40
CA LEU A 73 -1.43 2.16 11.44
C LEU A 73 -0.06 2.82 11.46
N LEU A 74 0.16 3.91 10.72
CA LEU A 74 1.46 4.57 10.62
C LEU A 74 1.76 5.51 11.80
N ASP A 75 0.73 6.06 12.44
CA ASP A 75 0.82 6.89 13.64
C ASP A 75 0.92 6.07 14.94
N ASP A 76 1.12 4.75 14.83
CA ASP A 76 1.31 3.88 15.99
C ASP A 76 2.64 4.25 16.71
N PRO A 77 2.62 4.57 18.02
CA PRO A 77 3.83 4.94 18.78
C PRO A 77 4.89 3.84 18.85
N PHE A 78 4.55 2.59 18.55
CA PHE A 78 5.50 1.48 18.48
C PHE A 78 6.24 1.40 17.14
N ILE A 79 5.85 2.16 16.13
CA ILE A 79 6.53 2.21 14.84
C ILE A 79 7.75 3.12 14.92
N ASN A 80 8.92 2.53 14.69
CA ASN A 80 10.16 3.30 14.62
C ASN A 80 10.47 3.77 13.20
N LEU A 81 10.03 4.98 12.87
CA LEU A 81 10.35 5.64 11.59
C LEU A 81 11.84 5.95 11.41
N SER A 82 12.66 5.90 12.45
CA SER A 82 14.11 6.14 12.34
C SER A 82 14.86 5.03 11.60
N LEU A 83 14.23 3.87 11.40
CA LEU A 83 14.80 2.74 10.65
C LEU A 83 14.67 2.92 9.12
N LEU A 84 13.88 3.90 8.69
CA LEU A 84 13.80 4.31 7.29
C LEU A 84 14.92 5.28 6.93
N LYS A 85 15.14 5.44 5.62
CA LYS A 85 15.98 6.54 5.12
C LYS A 85 15.33 7.89 5.52
N PRO A 86 16.12 8.94 5.80
CA PRO A 86 15.60 10.23 6.26
C PRO A 86 14.50 10.82 5.36
N GLU A 87 14.69 10.74 4.04
CA GLU A 87 13.72 11.20 3.04
C GLU A 87 12.38 10.44 3.13
N GLN A 88 12.45 9.10 3.25
CA GLN A 88 11.27 8.24 3.39
C GLN A 88 10.55 8.47 4.71
N ALA A 89 11.29 8.63 5.80
CA ALA A 89 10.74 8.96 7.10
C ALA A 89 10.02 10.31 7.08
N GLN A 90 10.54 11.29 6.34
CA GLN A 90 9.90 12.58 6.20
C GLN A 90 8.58 12.49 5.43
N LEU A 91 8.54 11.76 4.32
CA LEU A 91 7.30 11.53 3.56
C LEU A 91 6.19 10.92 4.43
N LEU A 92 6.55 9.97 5.30
CA LEU A 92 5.58 9.36 6.22
C LEU A 92 5.15 10.33 7.32
N ARG A 93 6.07 11.14 7.87
CA ARG A 93 5.71 12.18 8.85
C ARG A 93 4.76 13.21 8.26
N ASP A 94 5.02 13.68 7.05
CA ASP A 94 4.16 14.64 6.36
C ASP A 94 2.78 14.05 6.09
N PHE A 95 2.72 12.76 5.70
CA PHE A 95 1.45 12.04 5.55
C PHE A 95 0.68 11.93 6.87
N ILE A 96 1.36 11.52 7.97
CA ILE A 96 0.73 11.36 9.29
C ILE A 96 0.17 12.70 9.81
N GLN A 97 0.93 13.78 9.62
CA GLN A 97 0.54 15.12 10.08
C GLN A 97 -0.60 15.72 9.26
N ASN A 98 -0.54 15.61 7.92
CA ASN A 98 -1.52 16.22 7.04
C ASN A 98 -2.75 15.33 6.83
N GLY A 99 -2.64 14.02 7.09
CA GLY A 99 -3.69 13.03 6.81
C GLY A 99 -4.07 13.03 5.33
N GLN A 100 -3.11 13.28 4.44
CA GLN A 100 -3.32 13.36 2.99
C GLN A 100 -2.23 12.59 2.25
N LEU A 101 -2.66 11.78 1.29
CA LEU A 101 -1.76 11.09 0.39
C LEU A 101 -0.97 12.09 -0.45
N PRO A 102 0.32 11.85 -0.69
CA PRO A 102 1.11 12.70 -1.56
C PRO A 102 0.58 12.67 -2.99
N GLU A 103 0.51 13.83 -3.63
CA GLU A 103 0.20 13.99 -5.05
C GLU A 103 1.41 14.60 -5.78
N PRO A 104 2.00 13.92 -6.78
CA PRO A 104 1.67 12.57 -7.24
C PRO A 104 2.07 11.49 -6.23
N LEU A 105 1.39 10.34 -6.28
CA LEU A 105 1.75 9.19 -5.46
C LEU A 105 3.09 8.63 -5.93
N ASP A 106 4.16 8.93 -5.19
CA ASP A 106 5.52 8.49 -5.49
C ASP A 106 5.76 7.04 -5.05
N THR A 107 6.54 6.31 -5.84
CA THR A 107 7.04 4.97 -5.51
C THR A 107 7.82 4.97 -4.20
N ASN A 108 8.55 6.05 -3.88
CA ASN A 108 9.27 6.16 -2.61
C ASN A 108 8.34 6.12 -1.39
N PHE A 109 7.19 6.80 -1.46
CA PHE A 109 6.18 6.76 -0.40
C PHE A 109 5.61 5.35 -0.24
N ILE A 110 5.22 4.71 -1.36
CA ILE A 110 4.69 3.34 -1.34
C ILE A 110 5.69 2.36 -0.72
N GLN A 111 6.97 2.47 -1.09
CA GLN A 111 8.04 1.65 -0.51
C GLN A 111 8.21 1.91 0.99
N ALA A 112 8.19 3.18 1.42
CA ALA A 112 8.31 3.54 2.83
C ALA A 112 7.17 2.93 3.67
N VAL A 113 5.92 3.07 3.21
CA VAL A 113 4.74 2.47 3.85
C VAL A 113 4.88 0.95 3.95
N ASN A 114 5.23 0.29 2.85
CA ASN A 114 5.37 -1.17 2.83
C ASN A 114 6.47 -1.66 3.77
N GLN A 115 7.60 -0.96 3.84
CA GLN A 115 8.70 -1.30 4.73
C GLN A 115 8.30 -1.20 6.20
N VAL A 116 7.63 -0.12 6.58
CA VAL A 116 7.14 0.09 7.94
C VAL A 116 6.13 -0.98 8.33
N LEU A 117 5.14 -1.24 7.47
CA LEU A 117 4.10 -2.24 7.73
C LEU A 117 4.62 -3.68 7.71
N ALA A 118 5.77 -3.94 7.07
CA ALA A 118 6.44 -5.23 7.15
C ALA A 118 7.06 -5.49 8.53
N GLY A 119 7.21 -4.46 9.37
CA GLY A 119 7.85 -4.51 10.68
C GLY A 119 9.36 -4.54 10.54
N LEU A 120 9.98 -3.37 10.38
CA LEU A 120 11.44 -3.25 10.29
C LEU A 120 12.10 -3.70 11.60
N GLU A 121 13.22 -4.42 11.47
CA GLU A 121 14.01 -4.90 12.60
C GLU A 121 15.31 -4.12 12.69
N GLU A 122 15.53 -3.43 13.81
CA GLU A 122 16.82 -2.79 14.09
C GLU A 122 17.88 -3.85 14.42
N LEU A 123 19.03 -3.76 13.75
CA LEU A 123 20.24 -4.50 14.12
C LEU A 123 21.34 -3.49 14.44
N ARG A 124 21.60 -3.32 15.73
CA ARG A 124 22.63 -2.39 16.21
C ARG A 124 23.98 -3.09 16.36
N ILE A 125 25.03 -2.47 15.86
CA ILE A 125 26.42 -2.94 15.94
C ILE A 125 27.24 -1.85 16.61
N ASN A 126 27.95 -2.20 17.68
CA ASN A 126 28.87 -1.28 18.35
C ASN A 126 30.14 -1.08 17.49
N SER A 127 30.59 0.17 17.28
CA SER A 127 31.81 0.46 16.51
C SER A 127 33.06 -0.29 16.98
N ALA A 128 33.25 -0.48 18.29
CA ALA A 128 34.39 -1.22 18.81
C ALA A 128 34.33 -2.70 18.40
N ASP A 129 33.16 -3.32 18.51
CA ASP A 129 32.94 -4.71 18.09
C ASP A 129 33.07 -4.86 16.58
N PHE A 130 32.62 -3.85 15.83
CA PHE A 130 32.79 -3.79 14.39
C PHE A 130 34.27 -3.78 13.98
N ILE A 131 35.05 -2.84 14.53
CA ILE A 131 36.50 -2.75 14.29
C ILE A 131 37.21 -4.03 14.75
N ASN A 132 36.75 -4.62 15.85
CA ASN A 132 37.28 -5.89 16.35
C ASN A 132 37.03 -7.05 15.37
N ALA A 133 35.83 -7.15 14.82
CA ALA A 133 35.48 -8.16 13.83
C ALA A 133 36.28 -8.00 12.53
N LEU A 134 36.58 -6.76 12.13
CA LEU A 134 37.36 -6.45 10.94
C LEU A 134 38.89 -6.57 11.12
N GLY A 135 39.39 -7.01 12.28
CA GLY A 135 40.81 -7.34 12.45
C GLY A 135 41.62 -6.40 13.34
N LYS A 136 40.98 -5.48 14.08
CA LYS A 136 41.63 -4.66 15.14
C LYS A 136 42.82 -3.81 14.64
N GLY A 137 42.83 -3.40 13.37
CA GLY A 137 43.89 -2.56 12.79
C GLY A 137 45.15 -3.31 12.35
N LEU A 138 45.11 -4.64 12.27
CA LEU A 138 46.18 -5.43 11.65
C LEU A 138 46.17 -5.27 10.11
N PRO A 139 47.34 -5.33 9.43
CA PRO A 139 47.39 -5.34 7.97
C PRO A 139 46.61 -6.52 7.40
N GLN A 140 45.59 -6.22 6.59
CA GLN A 140 44.72 -7.21 5.98
C GLN A 140 44.56 -6.91 4.48
N SER A 141 44.31 -7.93 3.69
CA SER A 141 43.94 -7.72 2.28
C SER A 141 42.50 -7.24 2.15
N ARG A 142 42.15 -6.65 0.99
CA ARG A 142 40.77 -6.25 0.68
C ARG A 142 39.79 -7.41 0.87
N ASP A 143 40.18 -8.61 0.43
CA ASP A 143 39.32 -9.79 0.43
C ASP A 143 39.11 -10.36 1.83
N GLU A 144 40.14 -10.33 2.68
CA GLU A 144 40.03 -10.73 4.08
C GLU A 144 39.05 -9.84 4.86
N VAL A 145 39.07 -8.52 4.62
CA VAL A 145 38.15 -7.58 5.28
C VAL A 145 36.72 -7.83 4.81
N ALA A 146 36.50 -8.01 3.51
CA ALA A 146 35.17 -8.31 2.96
C ALA A 146 34.60 -9.64 3.50
N GLU A 147 35.42 -10.69 3.58
CA GLU A 147 35.02 -11.99 4.12
C GLU A 147 34.61 -11.89 5.59
N ARG A 148 35.40 -11.15 6.40
CA ARG A 148 35.09 -10.92 7.82
C ARG A 148 33.81 -10.12 8.02
N PHE A 149 33.59 -9.09 7.20
CA PHE A 149 32.37 -8.30 7.23
C PHE A 149 31.14 -9.17 6.92
N ASN A 150 31.19 -9.94 5.83
CA ASN A 150 30.10 -10.85 5.47
C ASN A 150 29.83 -11.88 6.57
N ARG A 151 30.87 -12.49 7.14
CA ARG A 151 30.72 -13.45 8.26
C ARG A 151 30.09 -12.80 9.49
N LEU A 152 30.41 -11.55 9.80
CA LEU A 152 29.77 -10.81 10.89
C LEU A 152 28.28 -10.62 10.59
N LEU A 153 27.94 -10.16 9.38
CA LEU A 153 26.55 -9.96 8.97
C LEU A 153 25.75 -11.26 9.00
N ASP A 154 26.28 -12.35 8.45
CA ASP A 154 25.62 -13.66 8.45
C ASP A 154 25.30 -14.13 9.87
N LYS A 155 26.24 -13.93 10.80
CA LYS A 155 26.06 -14.28 12.21
C LYS A 155 24.98 -13.43 12.88
N LEU A 156 24.95 -12.13 12.60
CA LEU A 156 24.02 -11.19 13.23
C LEU A 156 22.60 -11.25 12.63
N CYS A 157 22.50 -11.60 11.35
CA CYS A 157 21.25 -11.74 10.62
C CYS A 157 20.71 -13.18 10.64
N GLN A 158 21.38 -14.11 11.32
CA GLN A 158 20.97 -15.52 11.38
C GLN A 158 19.55 -15.64 11.95
N GLY A 159 18.65 -16.26 11.19
CA GLY A 159 17.25 -16.46 11.57
C GLY A 159 16.35 -15.23 11.43
N LYS A 160 16.87 -14.11 10.91
CA LYS A 160 16.08 -12.89 10.63
C LYS A 160 15.65 -12.83 9.16
N ASP A 161 14.59 -12.07 8.89
CA ASP A 161 14.23 -11.71 7.52
C ASP A 161 15.09 -10.54 7.05
N ILE A 162 16.05 -10.83 6.17
CA ILE A 162 17.04 -9.89 5.64
C ILE A 162 16.38 -8.64 5.04
N ASN A 163 15.17 -8.77 4.46
CA ASN A 163 14.47 -7.63 3.85
C ASN A 163 14.03 -6.59 4.88
N LYS A 164 13.79 -7.02 6.12
CA LYS A 164 13.31 -6.19 7.24
C LYS A 164 14.44 -5.63 8.09
N VAL A 165 15.63 -6.24 8.04
CA VAL A 165 16.77 -5.81 8.85
C VAL A 165 17.26 -4.43 8.40
N ARG A 166 17.49 -3.55 9.37
CA ARG A 166 18.13 -2.23 9.21
C ARG A 166 19.30 -2.14 10.17
N ILE A 167 20.50 -2.07 9.60
CA ILE A 167 21.75 -2.09 10.37
C ILE A 167 22.11 -0.67 10.78
N VAL A 168 22.33 -0.47 12.08
CA VAL A 168 22.79 0.79 12.67
C VAL A 168 24.14 0.53 13.32
N ILE A 169 25.14 1.33 12.99
CA ILE A 169 26.47 1.25 13.61
C ILE A 169 26.62 2.48 14.52
N ASP A 170 26.79 2.22 15.82
CA ASP A 170 26.97 3.25 16.87
C ASP A 170 28.44 3.67 16.99
#